data_AF-A0A1F8PYZ6-F1
#
_entry.id   AF-A0A1F8PYZ6-F1
#
_cell.length_a   1.000
_cell.length_b   1.000
_cell.length_c   1.000
_cell.angle_alpha   90.00
_cell.angle_beta   90.00
_cell.angle_gamma   90.00
#
_symmetry.space_group_name_H-M   'P 1'
#
loop_
_entity.id
_entity.type
_entity.pdbx_description
1 polymer ?
#
loop_
_entity_poly.entity_id
_entity_poly.type
_entity_poly.pdbx_seq_one_letter_code
_entity_poly.pdbx_strand_id
1 'polypeptide(L)'
;MKRDFASCMLYSVFGLPVFLLLFIAILYFANCGFSTDCSQASLPGVIHTPIPTLIPATLPAQGKSIPTSVQGKCTVTARTLLAAWVNSGYHETDPFQFIDEKGNTCQATFTDVKFLFTEGNLWHSGALACAQCHRSDVTTAAAGLDLSSYSGILAGGKRASADTQGEDILGGGNWDQSKLNDMLFISQQMPFGHPPTAVTGDGPTIQAGTLVQSP
;
A
#
# COMPACT_ATOMS: atom_id res chain seq x y z
N MET A 1 32.93 33.44 -45.28
CA MET A 1 33.16 32.81 -43.96
C MET A 1 32.81 33.68 -42.76
N LYS A 2 33.26 34.95 -42.62
CA LYS A 2 32.89 35.77 -41.44
C LYS A 2 31.41 36.21 -41.40
N ARG A 3 30.79 36.42 -42.56
CA ARG A 3 29.38 36.84 -42.67
C ARG A 3 28.40 35.73 -42.28
N ASP A 4 28.74 34.48 -42.58
CA ASP A 4 27.91 33.31 -42.25
C ASP A 4 27.95 32.97 -40.75
N PHE A 5 29.09 33.18 -40.10
CA PHE A 5 29.24 32.93 -38.65
C PHE A 5 28.44 33.94 -37.81
N ALA A 6 28.48 35.23 -38.16
CA ALA A 6 27.72 36.26 -37.45
C ALA A 6 26.21 36.04 -37.59
N SER A 7 25.72 35.67 -38.77
CA SER A 7 24.32 35.31 -38.98
C SER A 7 23.93 34.05 -38.21
N CYS A 8 24.76 33.01 -38.22
CA CYS A 8 24.48 31.76 -37.49
C CYS A 8 24.46 31.98 -35.96
N MET A 9 25.36 32.83 -35.44
CA MET A 9 25.38 33.20 -34.03
C MET A 9 24.12 34.01 -33.66
N LEU A 10 23.69 34.96 -34.50
CA LEU A 10 22.48 35.75 -34.25
C LEU A 10 21.22 34.87 -34.25
N TYR A 11 21.09 33.94 -35.19
CA TYR A 11 19.98 32.98 -35.21
C TYR A 11 20.00 32.03 -34.02
N SER A 12 21.17 31.62 -33.54
CA SER A 12 21.25 30.78 -32.35
C SER A 12 20.92 31.55 -31.07
N VAL A 13 21.39 32.78 -30.93
CA VAL A 13 21.20 33.58 -29.70
C VAL A 13 19.78 34.11 -29.57
N PHE A 14 19.13 34.47 -30.69
CA PHE A 14 17.77 35.02 -30.65
C PHE A 14 16.70 34.04 -31.15
N GLY A 15 17.03 33.19 -32.12
CA GLY A 15 16.10 32.21 -32.67
C GLY A 15 15.85 31.03 -31.73
N LEU A 16 16.88 30.52 -31.03
CA LEU A 16 16.71 29.40 -30.11
C LEU A 16 15.82 29.76 -28.91
N PRO A 17 15.99 30.91 -28.22
CA PRO A 17 15.11 31.26 -27.11
C PRO A 17 13.67 31.52 -27.57
N VAL A 18 13.47 32.17 -28.71
CA VAL A 18 12.12 32.40 -29.27
C VAL A 18 11.45 31.07 -29.62
N PHE A 19 12.18 30.15 -30.25
CA PHE A 19 11.69 28.82 -30.55
C PHE A 19 11.36 28.03 -29.28
N LEU A 20 12.23 28.09 -28.26
CA LEU A 20 12.01 27.42 -26.98
C LEU A 20 10.76 27.95 -26.28
N LEU A 21 10.57 29.27 -26.24
CA LEU A 21 9.40 29.89 -25.64
C LEU A 21 8.11 29.51 -26.40
N LEU A 22 8.16 29.50 -27.73
CA LEU A 22 7.05 29.04 -28.56
C LEU A 22 6.73 27.56 -28.27
N PHE A 23 7.76 26.70 -28.19
CA PHE A 23 7.60 25.28 -27.91
C PHE A 23 7.00 25.04 -26.51
N ILE A 24 7.49 25.74 -25.49
CA ILE A 24 6.95 25.68 -24.12
C ILE A 24 5.49 26.15 -24.11
N ALA A 25 5.16 27.24 -24.80
CA ALA A 25 3.79 27.72 -24.91
C ALA A 25 2.88 26.68 -25.60
N ILE A 26 3.34 26.05 -26.70
CA ILE A 26 2.59 24.98 -27.38
C ILE A 26 2.33 23.81 -26.44
N LEU A 27 3.35 23.34 -25.70
CA LEU A 27 3.17 22.25 -24.73
C LEU A 27 2.19 22.61 -23.61
N TYR A 28 2.27 23.85 -23.12
CA TYR A 28 1.35 24.35 -22.10
C TYR A 28 -0.10 24.38 -22.62
N PHE A 29 -0.35 24.97 -23.79
CA PHE A 29 -1.70 25.02 -24.36
C PHE A 29 -2.22 23.65 -24.79
N ALA A 30 -1.37 22.76 -25.30
CA ALA A 30 -1.75 21.41 -25.69
C ALA A 30 -2.16 20.54 -24.49
N ASN A 31 -1.58 20.76 -23.31
CA ASN A 31 -1.82 19.93 -22.13
C ASN A 31 -2.78 20.58 -21.11
N CYS A 32 -2.83 21.91 -21.03
CA CYS A 32 -3.63 22.65 -20.04
C CYS A 32 -4.76 23.50 -20.66
N GLY A 33 -4.78 23.71 -21.99
CA GLY A 33 -5.78 24.57 -22.64
C GLY A 33 -5.69 26.04 -22.19
N PHE A 34 -6.84 26.73 -22.12
CA PHE A 34 -6.95 28.12 -21.61
C PHE A 34 -7.22 28.20 -20.10
N SER A 35 -7.22 27.06 -19.39
CA SER A 35 -7.50 27.01 -17.95
C SER A 35 -6.20 27.02 -17.15
N THR A 36 -6.19 27.71 -16.01
CA THR A 36 -4.99 27.85 -15.16
C THR A 36 -4.77 26.69 -14.19
N ASP A 37 -5.68 25.71 -14.16
CA ASP A 37 -5.69 24.59 -13.23
C ASP A 37 -5.14 23.28 -13.82
N CYS A 38 -4.76 23.25 -15.11
CA CYS A 38 -4.16 22.09 -15.81
C CYS A 38 -4.88 20.75 -15.57
N SER A 39 -6.17 20.78 -15.23
CA SER A 39 -6.96 19.59 -14.83
C SER A 39 -7.25 18.65 -16.00
N GLN A 40 -7.03 19.11 -17.23
CA GLN A 40 -7.11 18.34 -18.47
C GLN A 40 -5.86 17.49 -18.73
N ALA A 41 -4.76 17.73 -18.01
CA ALA A 41 -3.57 16.88 -18.04
C ALA A 41 -3.83 15.61 -17.22
N SER A 42 -4.85 14.83 -17.60
CA SER A 42 -4.97 13.46 -17.12
C SER A 42 -3.75 12.71 -17.67
N LEU A 43 -2.83 12.31 -16.79
CA LEU A 43 -1.96 11.19 -17.08
C LEU A 43 -2.85 10.07 -17.63
N PRO A 44 -2.55 9.47 -18.79
CA PRO A 44 -3.29 8.32 -19.25
C PRO A 44 -3.31 7.35 -18.07
N GLY A 45 -4.51 7.03 -17.57
CA GLY A 45 -4.66 6.16 -16.41
C GLY A 45 -3.75 4.97 -16.63
N VAL A 46 -2.89 4.67 -15.66
CA VAL A 46 -1.89 3.60 -15.77
C VAL A 46 -2.67 2.32 -16.06
N ILE A 47 -2.80 2.00 -17.34
CA ILE A 47 -3.32 0.72 -17.78
C ILE A 47 -2.19 -0.21 -17.40
N HIS A 48 -2.42 -1.04 -16.39
CA HIS A 48 -1.58 -2.20 -16.13
C HIS A 48 -1.64 -3.06 -17.39
N THR A 49 -0.72 -2.82 -18.32
CA THR A 49 -0.49 -3.77 -19.41
C THR A 49 -0.01 -5.04 -18.72
N PRO A 50 -0.71 -6.16 -18.87
CA PRO A 50 -0.24 -7.42 -18.31
C PRO A 50 1.18 -7.64 -18.82
N ILE A 51 2.08 -7.95 -17.89
CA ILE A 51 3.46 -8.37 -18.18
C ILE A 51 3.37 -9.40 -19.31
N PRO A 52 4.09 -9.21 -20.43
CA PRO A 52 4.05 -10.16 -21.53
C PRO A 52 4.72 -11.46 -21.06
N THR A 53 3.92 -12.39 -20.54
CA THR A 53 4.32 -13.76 -20.29
C THR A 53 4.47 -14.47 -21.63
N LEU A 54 5.66 -14.38 -22.20
CA LEU A 54 6.08 -15.21 -23.34
C LEU A 54 6.35 -16.66 -22.91
N ILE A 55 5.40 -17.31 -22.25
CA ILE A 55 5.31 -18.78 -22.13
C ILE A 55 3.82 -19.13 -21.97
N PRO A 56 3.17 -19.83 -22.92
CA PRO A 56 1.80 -20.28 -22.73
C PRO A 56 1.81 -21.44 -21.73
N ALA A 57 1.41 -21.18 -20.49
CA ALA A 57 1.07 -22.24 -19.56
C ALA A 57 -0.27 -22.86 -20.01
N THR A 58 -0.21 -24.05 -20.62
CA THR A 58 -1.37 -24.92 -20.93
C THR A 58 -1.96 -25.54 -19.66
N LEU A 59 -2.24 -24.72 -18.66
CA LEU A 59 -3.11 -25.12 -17.55
C LEU A 59 -4.55 -24.96 -18.06
N PRO A 60 -5.41 -25.98 -17.94
CA PRO A 60 -6.80 -25.84 -18.31
C PRO A 60 -7.37 -24.68 -17.52
N ALA A 61 -8.00 -23.73 -18.22
CA ALA A 61 -8.80 -22.70 -17.59
C ALA A 61 -9.80 -23.43 -16.69
N GLN A 62 -9.59 -23.36 -15.38
CA GLN A 62 -10.67 -23.65 -14.47
C GLN A 62 -11.69 -22.58 -14.77
N GLY A 63 -12.69 -23.01 -15.55
CA GLY A 63 -13.89 -22.24 -15.80
C GLY A 63 -14.32 -21.69 -14.46
N LYS A 64 -14.73 -20.43 -14.50
CA LYS A 64 -15.39 -19.69 -13.44
C LYS A 64 -16.54 -20.55 -12.89
N SER A 65 -16.22 -21.49 -12.02
CA SER A 65 -17.14 -22.07 -11.08
C SER A 65 -17.38 -20.93 -10.12
N ILE A 66 -18.48 -20.21 -10.34
CA ILE A 66 -19.14 -19.45 -9.29
C ILE A 66 -19.32 -20.46 -8.15
N PRO A 67 -18.57 -20.35 -7.04
CA PRO A 67 -19.02 -21.01 -5.84
C PRO A 67 -20.20 -20.17 -5.37
N THR A 68 -21.35 -20.82 -5.35
CA THR A 68 -22.52 -20.50 -4.55
C THR A 68 -22.15 -19.70 -3.28
N SER A 69 -22.81 -18.55 -3.12
CA SER A 69 -22.65 -17.53 -2.06
C SER A 69 -21.30 -16.81 -1.98
N VAL A 70 -21.13 -15.71 -2.74
CA VAL A 70 -20.25 -14.62 -2.31
C VAL A 70 -20.93 -13.97 -1.12
N GLN A 71 -20.67 -14.48 0.08
CA GLN A 71 -20.90 -13.71 1.30
C GLN A 71 -20.06 -12.43 1.14
N GLY A 72 -20.72 -11.26 1.12
CA GLY A 72 -20.06 -9.99 0.87
C GLY A 72 -18.87 -9.81 1.81
N LYS A 73 -17.70 -9.51 1.24
CA LYS A 73 -16.56 -9.02 2.01
C LYS A 73 -16.95 -7.72 2.71
N CYS A 74 -16.42 -7.51 3.91
CA CYS A 74 -16.78 -6.37 4.73
C CYS A 74 -15.78 -5.23 4.54
N THR A 75 -16.29 -4.00 4.50
CA THR A 75 -15.47 -2.79 4.44
C THR A 75 -15.03 -2.39 5.84
N VAL A 76 -13.72 -2.29 6.10
CA VAL A 76 -13.18 -2.00 7.45
C VAL A 76 -11.87 -1.22 7.38
N THR A 77 -11.61 -0.36 8.36
CA THR A 77 -10.31 0.32 8.51
C THR A 77 -9.23 -0.63 9.05
N ALA A 78 -7.97 -0.39 8.68
CA ALA A 78 -6.85 -1.17 9.19
C ALA A 78 -6.78 -1.19 10.72
N ARG A 79 -7.03 -0.04 11.38
CA ARG A 79 -7.05 0.05 12.85
C ARG A 79 -8.11 -0.88 13.44
N THR A 80 -9.36 -0.82 12.95
CA THR A 80 -10.46 -1.64 13.49
C THR A 80 -10.18 -3.13 13.32
N LEU A 81 -9.69 -3.55 12.15
CA LEU A 81 -9.37 -4.94 11.89
C LEU A 81 -8.23 -5.45 12.79
N LEU A 82 -7.14 -4.69 12.92
CA LEU A 82 -6.01 -5.03 13.78
C LEU A 82 -6.39 -5.08 15.26
N ALA A 83 -7.14 -4.07 15.73
CA ALA A 83 -7.60 -4.01 17.10
C ALA A 83 -8.49 -5.21 17.45
N ALA A 84 -9.43 -5.57 16.56
CA ALA A 84 -10.29 -6.73 16.75
C ALA A 84 -9.50 -8.04 16.82
N TRP A 85 -8.55 -8.23 15.89
CA TRP A 85 -7.69 -9.41 15.91
C TRP A 85 -6.85 -9.50 17.19
N VAL A 86 -6.16 -8.44 17.58
CA VAL A 86 -5.32 -8.42 18.79
C VAL A 86 -6.15 -8.65 20.06
N ASN A 87 -7.26 -7.94 20.22
CA ASN A 87 -8.13 -8.05 21.38
C ASN A 87 -8.85 -9.41 21.47
N SER A 88 -8.98 -10.12 20.35
CA SER A 88 -9.50 -11.50 20.31
C SER A 88 -8.48 -12.57 20.71
N GLY A 89 -7.25 -12.17 21.05
CA GLY A 89 -6.17 -13.11 21.36
C GLY A 89 -5.28 -13.48 20.17
N TYR A 90 -5.35 -12.72 19.07
CA TYR A 90 -4.46 -12.81 17.91
C TYR A 90 -4.28 -14.23 17.37
N HIS A 91 -5.36 -15.01 17.30
CA HIS A 91 -5.35 -16.37 16.77
C HIS A 91 -4.99 -16.40 15.27
N GLU A 92 -4.29 -17.46 14.83
CA GLU A 92 -3.96 -17.65 13.42
C GLU A 92 -5.19 -18.13 12.62
N THR A 93 -5.84 -19.19 13.10
CA THR A 93 -6.90 -19.90 12.38
C THR A 93 -8.29 -19.62 12.91
N ASP A 94 -8.42 -19.35 14.21
CA ASP A 94 -9.73 -19.16 14.82
C ASP A 94 -10.31 -17.80 14.38
N PRO A 95 -11.57 -17.76 13.93
CA PRO A 95 -12.16 -16.53 13.45
C PRO A 95 -12.40 -15.56 14.60
N PHE A 96 -12.12 -14.28 14.35
CA PHE A 96 -12.46 -13.19 15.24
C PHE A 96 -13.54 -12.30 14.59
N GLN A 97 -14.35 -11.64 15.42
CA GLN A 97 -15.42 -10.78 14.95
C GLN A 97 -15.01 -9.30 14.99
N PHE A 98 -15.53 -8.52 14.05
CA PHE A 98 -15.42 -7.07 14.02
C PHE A 98 -16.70 -6.46 13.44
N ILE A 99 -16.88 -5.15 13.66
CA ILE A 99 -17.97 -4.38 13.06
C ILE A 99 -17.43 -3.63 11.84
N ASP A 100 -18.10 -3.78 10.70
CA ASP A 100 -17.73 -3.10 9.47
C ASP A 100 -18.16 -1.61 9.48
N GLU A 101 -17.74 -0.85 8.48
CA GLU A 101 -18.11 0.58 8.36
C GLU A 101 -19.63 0.82 8.21
N LYS A 102 -20.41 -0.22 7.90
CA LYS A 102 -21.87 -0.17 7.75
C LYS A 102 -22.61 -0.67 9.00
N GLY A 103 -21.89 -1.04 10.07
CA GLY A 103 -22.46 -1.57 11.30
C GLY A 103 -22.79 -3.06 11.29
N ASN A 104 -22.39 -3.80 10.26
CA ASN A 104 -22.61 -5.25 10.19
C ASN A 104 -21.55 -6.00 11.00
N THR A 105 -21.95 -7.12 11.60
CA THR A 105 -21.02 -8.06 12.22
C THR A 105 -20.36 -8.92 11.15
N CYS A 106 -19.04 -8.94 11.16
CA CYS A 106 -18.21 -9.69 10.22
C CYS A 106 -17.22 -10.56 10.98
N GLN A 107 -16.77 -11.63 10.35
CA GLN A 107 -15.72 -12.51 10.87
C GLN A 107 -14.52 -12.53 9.92
N ALA A 108 -13.31 -12.52 10.47
CA ALA A 108 -12.07 -12.62 9.73
C ALA A 108 -11.10 -13.60 10.42
N THR A 109 -10.05 -13.98 9.71
CA THR A 109 -8.93 -14.77 10.26
C THR A 109 -7.62 -14.00 10.07
N PHE A 110 -6.49 -14.52 10.57
CA PHE A 110 -5.19 -13.90 10.34
C PHE A 110 -4.86 -13.73 8.85
N THR A 111 -5.43 -14.55 7.96
CA THR A 111 -5.25 -14.39 6.51
C THR A 111 -5.69 -13.02 6.01
N ASP A 112 -6.81 -12.49 6.53
CA ASP A 112 -7.28 -11.15 6.17
C ASP A 112 -6.38 -10.05 6.78
N VAL A 113 -5.82 -10.29 7.97
CA VAL A 113 -4.92 -9.35 8.66
C VAL A 113 -3.55 -9.28 7.98
N LYS A 114 -3.01 -10.42 7.55
CA LYS A 114 -1.68 -10.54 6.93
C LYS A 114 -1.50 -9.62 5.73
N PHE A 115 -2.58 -9.37 4.99
CA PHE A 115 -2.57 -8.49 3.84
C PHE A 115 -2.12 -7.06 4.18
N LEU A 116 -2.44 -6.58 5.39
CA LEU A 116 -2.00 -5.26 5.88
C LEU A 116 -0.47 -5.12 5.94
N PHE A 117 0.26 -6.23 6.11
CA PHE A 117 1.72 -6.22 6.23
C PHE A 117 2.45 -6.61 4.96
N THR A 118 1.78 -7.33 4.07
CA THR A 118 2.41 -8.00 2.93
C THR A 118 2.08 -7.36 1.59
N GLU A 119 1.03 -6.53 1.52
CA GLU A 119 0.66 -5.84 0.30
C GLU A 119 1.33 -4.46 0.18
N GLY A 120 1.88 -4.18 -1.00
CA GLY A 120 2.41 -2.87 -1.35
C GLY A 120 1.29 -1.92 -1.80
N ASN A 121 1.53 -0.62 -1.73
CA ASN A 121 0.57 0.44 -2.10
C ASN A 121 -0.74 0.44 -1.29
N LEU A 122 -0.82 -0.33 -0.20
CA LEU A 122 -2.04 -0.45 0.60
C LEU A 122 -2.22 0.74 1.55
N TRP A 123 -1.16 1.07 2.32
CA TRP A 123 -1.21 2.13 3.33
C TRP A 123 -1.25 3.54 2.73
N HIS A 124 -0.58 3.71 1.59
CA HIS A 124 -0.67 4.87 0.72
C HIS A 124 -0.13 4.52 -0.67
N SER A 125 -0.41 5.36 -1.67
CA SER A 125 0.17 5.20 -3.01
C SER A 125 1.70 5.23 -2.96
N GLY A 126 2.35 4.23 -3.53
CA GLY A 126 3.81 4.06 -3.50
C GLY A 126 4.36 3.43 -2.22
N ALA A 127 3.52 3.07 -1.24
CA ALA A 127 3.97 2.42 -0.02
C ALA A 127 4.62 1.05 -0.32
N LEU A 128 5.77 0.77 0.30
CA LEU A 128 6.30 -0.60 0.35
C LEU A 128 5.46 -1.43 1.31
N ALA A 129 5.35 -2.74 1.03
CA ALA A 129 4.82 -3.67 2.02
C ALA A 129 5.72 -3.68 3.26
N CYS A 130 5.14 -3.76 4.46
CA CYS A 130 5.88 -3.77 5.71
C CYS A 130 6.92 -4.91 5.74
N ALA A 131 6.53 -6.07 5.17
CA ALA A 131 7.36 -7.26 5.05
C ALA A 131 8.62 -7.08 4.17
N GLN A 132 8.77 -5.97 3.44
CA GLN A 132 10.00 -5.70 2.69
C GLN A 132 11.16 -5.29 3.61
N CYS A 133 10.86 -4.54 4.68
CA CYS A 133 11.84 -4.12 5.68
C CYS A 133 11.79 -4.99 6.95
N HIS A 134 10.62 -5.52 7.29
CA HIS A 134 10.40 -6.40 8.45
C HIS A 134 10.18 -7.85 7.99
N ARG A 135 11.29 -8.55 7.75
CA ARG A 135 11.33 -9.85 7.06
C ARG A 135 11.94 -10.94 7.92
N SER A 136 11.83 -12.19 7.47
CA SER A 136 12.30 -13.38 8.19
C SER A 136 13.80 -13.37 8.54
N ASP A 137 14.65 -12.76 7.71
CA ASP A 137 16.05 -12.50 8.05
C ASP A 137 16.16 -11.30 9.01
N VAL A 138 15.90 -11.55 10.29
CA VAL A 138 15.87 -10.52 11.34
C VAL A 138 17.23 -9.90 11.67
N THR A 139 18.34 -10.51 11.24
CA THR A 139 19.67 -9.94 11.46
C THR A 139 19.90 -8.69 10.60
N THR A 140 19.20 -8.61 9.46
CA THR A 140 19.24 -7.47 8.54
C THR A 140 17.92 -6.72 8.46
N ALA A 141 16.82 -7.29 8.99
CA ALA A 141 15.53 -6.64 9.02
C ALA A 141 15.51 -5.42 9.95
N ALA A 142 14.76 -4.39 9.55
CA ALA A 142 14.55 -3.23 10.39
C ALA A 142 13.92 -3.64 11.72
N ALA A 143 14.49 -3.13 12.81
CA ALA A 143 14.09 -3.44 14.19
C ALA A 143 14.12 -4.94 14.54
N GLY A 144 14.84 -5.80 13.81
CA GLY A 144 14.89 -7.24 14.09
C GLY A 144 13.51 -7.89 14.16
N LEU A 145 12.60 -7.48 13.28
CA LEU A 145 11.17 -7.83 13.27
C LEU A 145 10.81 -8.54 11.96
N ASP A 146 9.93 -9.54 12.04
CA ASP A 146 9.36 -10.22 10.87
C ASP A 146 7.84 -10.02 10.85
N LEU A 147 7.32 -9.35 9.82
CA LEU A 147 5.88 -9.16 9.59
C LEU A 147 5.37 -9.99 8.40
N SER A 148 6.19 -10.87 7.83
CA SER A 148 5.85 -11.69 6.67
C SER A 148 5.07 -12.97 7.01
N SER A 149 5.08 -13.37 8.28
CA SER A 149 4.51 -14.62 8.79
C SER A 149 3.83 -14.44 10.15
N TYR A 150 2.88 -15.32 10.49
CA TYR A 150 2.23 -15.31 11.80
C TYR A 150 3.25 -15.52 12.93
N SER A 151 4.08 -16.57 12.81
CA SER A 151 5.13 -16.88 13.77
C SER A 151 6.14 -15.75 13.92
N GLY A 152 6.49 -15.05 12.83
CA GLY A 152 7.37 -13.89 12.87
C GLY A 152 6.78 -12.73 13.68
N ILE A 153 5.48 -12.46 13.51
CA ILE A 153 4.76 -11.42 14.26
C ILE A 153 4.72 -11.78 15.74
N LEU A 154 4.39 -13.04 16.07
CA LEU A 154 4.38 -13.52 17.47
C LEU A 154 5.76 -13.50 18.11
N ALA A 155 6.81 -13.78 17.34
CA ALA A 155 8.18 -13.75 17.83
C ALA A 155 8.62 -12.33 18.24
N GLY A 156 7.96 -11.29 17.74
CA GLY A 156 8.18 -9.91 18.14
C GLY A 156 9.42 -9.26 17.51
N GLY A 157 9.75 -8.07 18.03
CA GLY A 157 10.83 -7.22 17.52
C GLY A 157 12.12 -7.29 18.34
N LYS A 158 13.16 -6.61 17.85
CA LYS A 158 14.51 -6.53 18.42
C LYS A 158 15.16 -7.89 18.65
N ARG A 159 14.85 -8.85 17.80
CA ARG A 159 15.41 -10.20 17.89
C ARG A 159 16.85 -10.23 17.40
N ALA A 160 17.68 -11.03 18.06
CA ALA A 160 19.05 -11.27 17.64
C ALA A 160 19.14 -12.33 16.52
N SER A 161 18.16 -13.24 16.46
CA SER A 161 18.06 -14.29 15.43
C SER A 161 16.61 -14.72 15.24
N ALA A 162 16.33 -15.47 14.17
CA ALA A 162 14.97 -15.93 13.85
C ALA A 162 14.37 -16.85 14.92
N ASP A 163 15.21 -17.59 15.66
CA ASP A 163 14.79 -18.59 16.64
C ASP A 163 14.56 -18.03 18.05
N THR A 164 14.85 -16.75 18.27
CA THR A 164 14.71 -16.10 19.59
C THR A 164 13.40 -15.33 19.71
N GLN A 165 12.77 -15.35 20.88
CA GLN A 165 11.67 -14.43 21.20
C GLN A 165 12.21 -13.03 21.48
N GLY A 166 11.54 -12.01 20.96
CA GLY A 166 11.87 -10.60 21.12
C GLY A 166 10.88 -9.83 21.98
N GLU A 167 10.87 -8.52 21.81
CA GLU A 167 9.87 -7.63 22.40
C GLU A 167 8.50 -7.86 21.76
N ASP A 168 7.49 -8.13 22.59
CA ASP A 168 6.12 -8.26 22.14
C ASP A 168 5.61 -6.95 21.51
N ILE A 169 5.02 -7.07 20.32
CA ILE A 169 4.45 -5.95 19.57
C ILE A 169 2.92 -5.90 19.65
N LEU A 170 2.28 -6.93 20.21
CA LEU A 170 0.82 -7.09 20.30
C LEU A 170 0.26 -6.73 21.69
N GLY A 171 1.10 -6.35 22.64
CA GLY A 171 0.68 -5.83 23.96
C GLY A 171 -0.02 -6.88 24.82
N GLY A 172 0.37 -8.15 24.70
CA GLY A 172 -0.23 -9.26 25.42
C GLY A 172 -1.70 -9.52 25.06
N GLY A 173 -2.14 -9.07 23.88
CA GLY A 173 -3.54 -9.13 23.46
C GLY A 173 -4.36 -7.91 23.85
N ASN A 174 -3.73 -6.85 24.34
CA ASN A 174 -4.34 -5.54 24.54
C ASN A 174 -3.86 -4.56 23.46
N TRP A 175 -4.74 -4.24 22.51
CA TRP A 175 -4.43 -3.36 21.39
C TRP A 175 -3.89 -1.99 21.82
N ASP A 176 -4.45 -1.40 22.87
CA ASP A 176 -4.06 -0.07 23.35
C ASP A 176 -2.67 -0.07 24.00
N GLN A 177 -2.18 -1.25 24.43
CA GLN A 177 -0.83 -1.45 24.95
C GLN A 177 0.16 -1.97 23.89
N SER A 178 -0.31 -2.19 22.66
CA SER A 178 0.51 -2.78 21.60
C SER A 178 1.47 -1.74 20.99
N LYS A 179 2.72 -2.14 20.76
CA LYS A 179 3.66 -1.31 19.98
C LYS A 179 3.20 -1.13 18.55
N LEU A 180 2.45 -2.10 18.02
CA LEU A 180 1.88 -2.01 16.68
C LEU A 180 0.90 -0.82 16.56
N ASN A 181 0.01 -0.65 17.54
CA ASN A 181 -0.90 0.50 17.60
C ASN A 181 -0.14 1.82 17.74
N ASP A 182 0.85 1.86 18.64
CA ASP A 182 1.67 3.06 18.84
C ASP A 182 2.35 3.51 17.54
N MET A 183 3.07 2.61 16.87
CA MET A 183 3.84 2.94 15.67
C MET A 183 2.96 3.35 14.49
N LEU A 184 1.84 2.66 14.26
CA LEU A 184 0.99 2.90 13.09
C LEU A 184 0.04 4.08 13.29
N PHE A 185 -0.44 4.30 14.50
CA PHE A 185 -1.66 5.09 14.69
C PHE A 185 -1.60 6.16 15.77
N ILE A 186 -0.71 6.03 16.76
CA ILE A 186 -0.51 7.07 17.78
C ILE A 186 0.62 7.99 17.36
N SER A 187 1.80 7.40 17.12
CA SER A 187 3.02 8.09 16.72
C SER A 187 3.11 8.26 15.20
N GLN A 188 2.33 7.49 14.42
CA GLN A 188 2.28 7.53 12.95
C GLN A 188 3.67 7.53 12.30
N GLN A 189 4.59 6.73 12.83
CA GLN A 189 5.97 6.66 12.33
C GLN A 189 6.10 5.76 11.09
N MET A 190 5.07 4.95 10.83
CA MET A 190 5.04 3.97 9.76
C MET A 190 3.78 4.12 8.89
N PRO A 191 3.89 3.87 7.56
CA PRO A 191 5.11 3.52 6.83
C PRO A 191 6.13 4.66 6.71
N PHE A 192 7.41 4.38 6.91
CA PHE A 192 8.46 5.40 6.96
C PHE A 192 8.52 6.25 5.68
N GLY A 193 8.65 7.57 5.84
CA GLY A 193 8.80 8.50 4.72
C GLY A 193 7.51 8.85 3.98
N HIS A 194 6.34 8.51 4.54
CA HIS A 194 5.06 8.91 3.97
C HIS A 194 4.89 10.44 3.97
N PRO A 195 4.26 11.04 2.93
CA PRO A 195 3.89 12.46 2.96
C PRO A 195 2.95 12.78 4.14
N PRO A 196 2.93 14.03 4.68
CA PRO A 196 2.18 14.41 5.89
C PRO A 196 0.66 14.18 5.90
N THR A 197 0.08 13.65 4.83
CA THR A 197 -1.36 13.37 4.67
C THR A 197 -1.65 12.06 3.93
N ALA A 198 -0.62 11.29 3.58
CA ALA A 198 -0.78 10.11 2.73
C ALA A 198 -1.40 8.92 3.48
N VAL A 199 -1.24 8.88 4.81
CA VAL A 199 -1.79 7.86 5.69
C VAL A 199 -2.91 8.48 6.50
N THR A 200 -4.10 7.87 6.44
CA THR A 200 -5.27 8.27 7.22
C THR A 200 -5.08 7.90 8.69
N GLY A 201 -5.77 8.62 9.60
CA GLY A 201 -5.66 8.39 11.05
C GLY A 201 -5.99 6.96 11.50
N ASP A 202 -6.89 6.26 10.79
CA ASP A 202 -7.26 4.86 11.07
C ASP A 202 -6.63 3.86 10.09
N GLY A 203 -5.69 4.33 9.26
CA GLY A 203 -5.10 3.55 8.18
C GLY A 203 -6.09 3.30 7.03
N PRO A 204 -5.66 2.53 6.01
CA PRO A 204 -6.47 2.31 4.82
C PRO A 204 -7.77 1.57 5.14
N THR A 205 -8.83 1.90 4.41
CA THR A 205 -10.05 1.11 4.37
C THR A 205 -9.89 -0.02 3.36
N ILE A 206 -10.11 -1.25 3.79
CA ILE A 206 -9.93 -2.47 2.98
C ILE A 206 -11.18 -3.35 2.99
N GLN A 207 -11.18 -4.36 2.12
CA GLN A 207 -12.18 -5.43 2.11
C GLN A 207 -11.62 -6.65 2.84
N ALA A 208 -12.23 -7.04 3.96
CA ALA A 208 -11.76 -8.14 4.80
C ALA A 208 -12.94 -8.97 5.35
N GLY A 209 -12.66 -10.24 5.69
CA GLY A 209 -13.62 -11.11 6.36
C GLY A 209 -14.86 -11.45 5.54
N THR A 210 -15.92 -11.88 6.21
CA THR A 210 -17.23 -12.18 5.63
C THR A 210 -18.33 -11.80 6.61
N LEU A 211 -19.48 -11.37 6.10
CA LEU A 211 -20.66 -11.08 6.91
C LEU A 211 -21.08 -12.33 7.71
N VAL A 212 -21.27 -12.17 9.02
CA VAL A 212 -21.91 -13.18 9.86
C VAL A 212 -23.40 -13.10 9.58
N GLN A 213 -23.95 -14.10 8.88
CA GLN A 213 -25.40 -14.18 8.70
C GLN A 213 -26.01 -14.50 10.07
N SER A 214 -26.90 -13.63 10.55
CA SER A 214 -27.75 -13.96 11.70
C SER A 214 -28.54 -15.23 11.37
N PRO A 215 -28.62 -16.21 12.30
CA PRO A 215 -29.37 -17.44 12.09
C PRO A 215 -30.87 -17.19 11.87
#